data_AF-E6WA95-F1
#
_entry.id   AF-E6WA95-F1
#
_cell.length_a   1.000
_cell.length_b   1.000
_cell.length_c   1.000
_cell.angle_alpha   90.00
_cell.angle_beta   90.00
_cell.angle_gamma   90.00
#
_symmetry.space_group_name_H-M   'P 1'
#
loop_
_entity.id
_entity.type
_entity.pdbx_description
1 polymer ?
#
loop_
_entity_poly.entity_id
_entity_poly.type
_entity_poly.pdbx_seq_one_letter_code
_entity_poly.pdbx_strand_id
1 'polypeptide(L)'
;MKLNQLAMGITLALSPLLLAGNANANSSPWWEEFSSNPGFLEALPHIGTSLEALRQETEQGLRDSVDSRTPLFWLKRTMEMYPPGFPDRYNMPVAHHETKDWVNTPYATVGRGIFFFTRTFGEAGQNVTVSVGNIPAGAKCYAATGREFADKDAMYLDQQQLTAKSDNSYTFKKTGVLLLGCGDPDKQQPGEFVPFKITGGGNSHLFILGQNTQSDWAASKTIADKFGFALLYDGHANTVVPTRIAQHTDEMIGKVLGDNLRVVALYEKINGMDGSEYLFTSPMGSMFTNYDNCCFADYRNGYIGVGFHANTMNDKKGDNWGVWHELGHTYEPMKENFNLFSEIQVNRYSIEACQMFMGREIPLNKCHVDISPEEGIWEKQAVANFIASGMYYPDYSTINNLWKQLNFFSRLRFSYGEDFFPKVNQARLKTIQQAPGNTIAEKTDYVIGSKQKVIDFSVVAYSQAAGQDLRQYFTQWGLNFSTQAGEKVAELQLPQPGAEQAPQISLSRDKIIAVATNNYGYGYQVTASSDQNDVNYQWKRMDGDDAFTPKLPIARP
;
A
#
# COMPACT_ATOMS: atom_id res chain seq x y z
N MET A 1 -33.80 -26.79 -49.84
CA MET A 1 -34.06 -27.30 -48.48
C MET A 1 -32.80 -27.05 -47.67
N LYS A 2 -32.76 -25.93 -46.94
CA LYS A 2 -31.59 -25.44 -46.20
C LYS A 2 -31.79 -25.78 -44.72
N LEU A 3 -30.84 -26.49 -44.13
CA LEU A 3 -30.80 -26.79 -42.70
C LEU A 3 -29.55 -26.14 -42.10
N ASN A 4 -29.80 -25.31 -41.08
CA ASN A 4 -28.84 -24.54 -40.30
C ASN A 4 -27.86 -25.45 -39.55
N GLN A 5 -26.56 -25.14 -39.63
CA GLN A 5 -25.57 -25.58 -38.65
C GLN A 5 -25.39 -24.48 -37.60
N LEU A 6 -25.88 -24.75 -36.39
CA LEU A 6 -25.47 -24.08 -35.16
C LEU A 6 -24.17 -24.74 -34.69
N ALA A 7 -23.04 -24.07 -34.88
CA ALA A 7 -21.78 -24.46 -34.25
C ALA A 7 -21.73 -23.82 -32.85
N MET A 8 -21.85 -24.65 -31.82
CA MET A 8 -21.46 -24.31 -30.45
C MET A 8 -19.93 -24.12 -30.43
N GLY A 9 -19.48 -22.86 -30.40
CA GLY A 9 -18.10 -22.53 -30.07
C GLY A 9 -17.92 -22.58 -28.56
N ILE A 10 -17.25 -23.63 -28.07
CA ILE A 10 -16.71 -23.69 -26.72
C ILE A 10 -15.51 -22.74 -26.69
N THR A 11 -15.69 -21.54 -26.15
CA THR A 11 -14.59 -20.64 -25.80
C THR A 11 -13.91 -21.19 -24.56
N LEU A 12 -12.84 -21.96 -24.76
CA LEU A 12 -11.86 -22.25 -23.72
C LEU A 12 -11.24 -20.92 -23.28
N ALA A 13 -11.64 -20.45 -22.09
CA ALA A 13 -10.98 -19.35 -21.41
C ALA A 13 -9.56 -19.81 -21.05
N LEU A 14 -8.59 -19.45 -21.87
CA LEU A 14 -7.17 -19.50 -21.51
C LEU A 14 -6.96 -18.45 -20.41
N SER A 15 -6.84 -18.91 -19.16
CA SER A 15 -6.27 -18.12 -18.08
C SER A 15 -4.91 -17.57 -18.54
N PRO A 16 -4.58 -16.29 -18.29
CA PRO A 16 -3.24 -15.82 -18.55
C PRO A 16 -2.33 -16.52 -17.54
N LEU A 17 -1.55 -17.50 -18.02
CA LEU A 17 -0.33 -17.89 -17.32
C LEU A 17 0.47 -16.61 -17.15
N LEU A 18 0.68 -16.23 -15.89
CA LEU A 18 1.78 -15.37 -15.49
C LEU A 18 3.02 -15.89 -16.21
N LEU A 19 3.47 -15.14 -17.22
CA LEU A 19 4.80 -15.28 -17.78
C LEU A 19 5.76 -14.89 -16.66
N ALA A 20 6.06 -15.84 -15.79
CA ALA A 20 7.33 -15.88 -15.10
C ALA A 20 8.37 -15.82 -16.21
N GLY A 21 8.93 -14.64 -16.46
CA GLY A 21 10.10 -14.50 -17.30
C GLY A 21 11.10 -15.55 -16.82
N ASN A 22 11.61 -16.35 -17.75
CA ASN A 22 12.67 -17.32 -17.49
C ASN A 22 13.75 -16.64 -16.64
N ALA A 23 13.74 -16.90 -15.33
CA ALA A 23 14.85 -16.57 -14.48
C ALA A 23 15.99 -17.45 -14.99
N ASN A 24 16.94 -16.82 -15.69
CA ASN A 24 18.21 -17.46 -15.99
C ASN A 24 18.76 -17.97 -14.66
N ALA A 25 18.84 -19.28 -14.49
CA ALA A 25 19.35 -19.94 -13.29
C ALA A 25 20.85 -19.68 -13.01
N ASN A 26 21.44 -18.67 -13.66
CA ASN A 26 22.85 -18.29 -13.62
C ASN A 26 23.11 -16.82 -13.25
N SER A 27 22.09 -16.00 -12.97
CA SER A 27 22.32 -14.66 -12.41
C SER A 27 22.20 -14.70 -10.88
N SER A 28 23.28 -14.31 -10.19
CA SER A 28 23.24 -14.02 -8.76
C SER A 28 22.08 -13.05 -8.45
N PRO A 29 21.37 -13.18 -7.31
CA PRO A 29 20.36 -12.22 -6.92
C PRO A 29 20.90 -10.78 -6.91
N TRP A 30 20.07 -9.81 -7.27
CA TRP A 30 20.51 -8.41 -7.51
C TRP A 30 21.17 -7.77 -6.29
N TRP A 31 20.77 -8.14 -5.07
CA TRP A 31 21.33 -7.61 -3.84
C TRP A 31 22.79 -8.01 -3.59
N GLU A 32 23.28 -9.06 -4.26
CA GLU A 32 24.68 -9.50 -4.11
C GLU A 32 25.67 -8.47 -4.66
N GLU A 33 25.27 -7.69 -5.69
CA GLU A 33 26.05 -6.55 -6.20
C GLU A 33 26.28 -5.49 -5.10
N PHE A 34 25.33 -5.37 -4.17
CA PHE A 34 25.34 -4.37 -3.11
C PHE A 34 25.72 -4.96 -1.74
N SER A 35 26.09 -6.23 -1.67
CA SER A 35 26.37 -6.95 -0.41
C SER A 35 27.52 -6.38 0.41
N SER A 36 28.41 -5.59 -0.21
CA SER A 36 29.49 -4.86 0.46
C SER A 36 29.23 -3.36 0.62
N ASN A 37 28.07 -2.86 0.17
CA ASN A 37 27.72 -1.44 0.30
C ASN A 37 27.20 -1.15 1.73
N PRO A 38 27.88 -0.28 2.51
CA PRO A 38 27.48 0.00 3.89
C PRO A 38 26.06 0.58 4.02
N GLY A 39 25.67 1.49 3.13
CA GLY A 39 24.33 2.08 3.13
C GLY A 39 23.25 1.05 2.83
N PHE A 40 23.53 0.10 1.93
CA PHE A 40 22.62 -1.00 1.62
C PHE A 40 22.42 -1.90 2.85
N LEU A 41 23.52 -2.32 3.48
CA LEU A 41 23.48 -3.16 4.70
C LEU A 41 22.78 -2.46 5.87
N GLU A 42 22.99 -1.15 6.05
CA GLU A 42 22.33 -0.34 7.09
C GLU A 42 20.82 -0.22 6.83
N ALA A 43 20.38 -0.16 5.57
CA ALA A 43 18.96 -0.01 5.24
C ALA A 43 18.13 -1.28 5.43
N LEU A 44 18.70 -2.49 5.21
CA LEU A 44 17.93 -3.74 5.23
C LEU A 44 17.12 -3.96 6.54
N PRO A 45 17.70 -3.80 7.75
CA PRO A 45 16.94 -3.94 8.99
C PRO A 45 15.80 -2.93 9.12
N HIS A 46 16.00 -1.71 8.59
CA HIS A 46 14.99 -0.64 8.64
C HIS A 46 13.81 -0.90 7.71
N ILE A 47 14.00 -1.71 6.67
CA ILE A 47 12.91 -2.17 5.80
C ILE A 47 12.36 -3.55 6.19
N GLY A 48 12.80 -4.11 7.33
CA GLY A 48 12.28 -5.35 7.90
C GLY A 48 12.90 -6.64 7.36
N THR A 49 14.13 -6.59 6.83
CA THR A 49 14.85 -7.79 6.36
C THR A 49 16.34 -7.73 6.72
N SER A 50 17.14 -8.68 6.25
CA SER A 50 18.61 -8.68 6.37
C SER A 50 19.24 -9.38 5.16
N LEU A 51 20.52 -9.14 4.92
CA LEU A 51 21.23 -9.84 3.82
C LEU A 51 21.23 -11.35 4.04
N GLU A 52 21.30 -11.80 5.30
CA GLU A 52 21.22 -13.21 5.64
C GLU A 52 19.83 -13.79 5.36
N ALA A 53 18.75 -13.08 5.71
CA ALA A 53 17.39 -13.50 5.38
C ALA A 53 17.18 -13.59 3.87
N LEU A 54 17.69 -12.61 3.09
CA LEU A 54 17.62 -12.64 1.63
C LEU A 54 18.38 -13.83 1.02
N ARG A 55 19.51 -14.24 1.61
CA ARG A 55 20.28 -15.41 1.17
C ARG A 55 19.62 -16.74 1.57
N GLN A 56 19.00 -16.79 2.75
CA GLN A 56 18.30 -17.98 3.23
C GLN A 56 16.97 -18.19 2.48
N GLU A 57 16.23 -17.11 2.21
CA GLU A 57 14.92 -17.13 1.55
C GLU A 57 14.96 -16.42 0.19
N THR A 58 15.96 -16.76 -0.64
CA THR A 58 16.21 -16.06 -1.92
C THR A 58 14.99 -16.01 -2.84
N GLU A 59 14.20 -17.08 -2.93
CA GLU A 59 12.98 -17.06 -3.74
C GLU A 59 11.94 -16.06 -3.22
N GLN A 60 11.79 -15.93 -1.90
CA GLN A 60 10.91 -14.93 -1.30
C GLN A 60 11.43 -13.52 -1.55
N GLY A 61 12.73 -13.29 -1.35
CA GLY A 61 13.38 -12.01 -1.66
C GLY A 61 13.21 -11.61 -3.13
N LEU A 62 13.30 -12.56 -4.07
CA LEU A 62 13.04 -12.29 -5.50
C LEU A 62 11.56 -11.96 -5.77
N ARG A 63 10.61 -12.63 -5.09
CA ARG A 63 9.18 -12.29 -5.17
C ARG A 63 8.90 -10.89 -4.63
N ASP A 64 9.45 -10.56 -3.46
CA ASP A 64 9.29 -9.25 -2.84
C ASP A 64 9.91 -8.15 -3.73
N SER A 65 11.03 -8.44 -4.39
CA SER A 65 11.70 -7.50 -5.30
C SER A 65 10.88 -7.09 -6.53
N VAL A 66 9.75 -7.75 -6.81
CA VAL A 66 8.84 -7.41 -7.92
C VAL A 66 7.43 -7.03 -7.45
N ASP A 67 7.17 -7.04 -6.14
CA ASP A 67 5.89 -6.68 -5.54
C ASP A 67 5.98 -5.27 -4.90
N SER A 68 5.29 -4.29 -5.49
CA SER A 68 5.29 -2.89 -5.03
C SER A 68 4.68 -2.68 -3.65
N ARG A 69 4.03 -3.70 -3.08
CA ARG A 69 3.56 -3.73 -1.69
C ARG A 69 4.66 -4.10 -0.71
N THR A 70 5.89 -4.30 -1.17
CA THR A 70 7.04 -4.59 -0.32
C THR A 70 8.08 -3.47 -0.41
N PRO A 71 8.78 -3.15 0.68
CA PRO A 71 9.89 -2.21 0.66
C PRO A 71 11.04 -2.61 -0.27
N LEU A 72 11.25 -3.92 -0.47
CA LEU A 72 12.38 -4.44 -1.24
C LEU A 72 12.26 -4.08 -2.73
N PHE A 73 11.04 -4.06 -3.28
CA PHE A 73 10.77 -3.54 -4.61
C PHE A 73 11.27 -2.10 -4.78
N TRP A 74 10.92 -1.22 -3.85
CA TRP A 74 11.29 0.20 -3.90
C TRP A 74 12.79 0.41 -3.66
N LEU A 75 13.41 -0.38 -2.79
CA LEU A 75 14.85 -0.34 -2.57
C LEU A 75 15.61 -0.77 -3.84
N LYS A 76 15.19 -1.85 -4.50
CA LYS A 76 15.75 -2.30 -5.78
C LYS A 76 15.63 -1.20 -6.84
N ARG A 77 14.41 -0.68 -7.01
CA ARG A 77 14.11 0.41 -7.94
C ARG A 77 14.99 1.64 -7.68
N THR A 78 15.25 1.96 -6.42
CA THR A 78 16.13 3.08 -6.04
C THR A 78 17.56 2.86 -6.51
N MET A 79 18.09 1.63 -6.40
CA MET A 79 19.43 1.31 -6.91
C MET A 79 19.51 1.40 -8.43
N GLU A 80 18.43 1.04 -9.13
CA GLU A 80 18.32 1.22 -10.58
C GLU A 80 18.24 2.71 -10.95
N MET A 81 17.44 3.50 -10.22
CA MET A 81 17.25 4.94 -10.45
C MET A 81 18.50 5.77 -10.21
N TYR A 82 19.30 5.41 -9.20
CA TYR A 82 20.51 6.11 -8.80
C TYR A 82 21.69 5.13 -8.74
N PRO A 83 22.34 4.79 -9.87
CA PRO A 83 23.44 3.83 -9.86
C PRO A 83 24.58 4.29 -8.92
N PRO A 84 24.89 3.56 -7.81
CA PRO A 84 25.82 4.06 -6.79
C PRO A 84 27.24 4.35 -7.31
N GLY A 85 27.70 3.62 -8.32
CA GLY A 85 29.01 3.82 -8.96
C GLY A 85 29.08 4.99 -9.95
N PHE A 86 27.95 5.63 -10.27
CA PHE A 86 27.85 6.70 -11.27
C PHE A 86 26.97 7.84 -10.73
N PRO A 87 27.46 8.66 -9.79
CA PRO A 87 26.65 9.68 -9.10
C PRO A 87 26.13 10.80 -10.01
N ASP A 88 26.65 10.91 -11.23
CA ASP A 88 26.22 11.82 -12.29
C ASP A 88 25.14 11.23 -13.20
N ARG A 89 24.79 9.94 -13.04
CA ARG A 89 23.81 9.23 -13.87
C ARG A 89 22.55 8.90 -13.09
N TYR A 90 21.44 8.91 -13.83
CA TYR A 90 20.11 8.68 -13.28
C TYR A 90 19.28 7.86 -14.27
N ASN A 91 18.40 7.01 -13.78
CA ASN A 91 17.41 6.30 -14.59
C ASN A 91 16.04 6.71 -14.07
N MET A 92 15.41 7.71 -14.71
CA MET A 92 14.14 8.24 -14.19
C MET A 92 12.97 7.42 -14.72
N PRO A 93 12.06 6.97 -13.84
CA PRO A 93 10.91 6.17 -14.24
C PRO A 93 9.91 7.01 -15.04
N VAL A 94 9.19 6.36 -15.96
CA VAL A 94 8.07 6.98 -16.66
C VAL A 94 6.78 6.73 -15.88
N ALA A 95 6.41 7.72 -15.05
CA ALA A 95 5.18 7.67 -14.28
C ALA A 95 3.98 8.24 -15.07
N HIS A 96 2.76 7.96 -14.60
CA HIS A 96 1.57 8.61 -15.13
C HIS A 96 1.58 10.11 -14.77
N HIS A 97 1.28 10.99 -15.71
CA HIS A 97 1.42 12.44 -15.57
C HIS A 97 0.23 13.20 -16.17
N GLU A 98 -0.51 13.94 -15.34
CA GLU A 98 -1.79 14.59 -15.66
C GLU A 98 -2.99 13.64 -15.50
N THR A 99 -3.96 14.04 -14.68
CA THR A 99 -4.73 13.14 -13.81
C THR A 99 -6.16 12.84 -14.27
N LYS A 100 -6.55 13.11 -15.52
CA LYS A 100 -8.00 13.20 -15.79
C LYS A 100 -8.75 11.87 -15.63
N ASP A 101 -8.14 10.73 -15.95
CA ASP A 101 -8.87 9.46 -16.02
C ASP A 101 -8.05 8.22 -15.57
N TRP A 102 -7.11 8.40 -14.63
CA TRP A 102 -6.36 7.25 -14.10
C TRP A 102 -7.28 6.30 -13.33
N VAL A 103 -7.05 4.99 -13.43
CA VAL A 103 -7.92 3.98 -12.82
C VAL A 103 -7.91 4.00 -11.28
N ASN A 104 -6.82 4.48 -10.66
CA ASN A 104 -6.74 4.68 -9.21
C ASN A 104 -7.19 6.08 -8.76
N THR A 105 -7.77 6.91 -9.65
CA THR A 105 -8.35 8.22 -9.30
C THR A 105 -9.33 8.21 -8.12
N PRO A 106 -10.09 7.12 -7.86
CA PRO A 106 -10.96 7.07 -6.68
C PRO A 106 -10.20 7.12 -5.34
N TYR A 107 -8.91 6.79 -5.33
CA TYR A 107 -8.03 6.94 -4.17
C TYR A 107 -7.27 8.25 -4.25
N ALA A 108 -6.85 8.76 -3.10
CA ALA A 108 -5.97 9.92 -2.99
C ALA A 108 -4.57 9.74 -3.61
N THR A 109 -4.24 8.58 -4.17
CA THR A 109 -2.91 8.24 -4.70
C THR A 109 -2.66 8.77 -6.12
N VAL A 110 -3.66 9.36 -6.77
CA VAL A 110 -3.63 9.77 -8.20
C VAL A 110 -2.60 10.82 -8.53
N GLY A 111 -2.29 11.72 -7.60
CA GLY A 111 -1.37 12.80 -7.89
C GLY A 111 0.04 12.46 -7.51
N ARG A 112 0.59 11.26 -7.68
CA ARG A 112 2.05 11.14 -7.49
C ARG A 112 2.78 12.06 -8.48
N GLY A 113 3.76 12.80 -7.98
CA GLY A 113 4.59 13.68 -8.80
C GLY A 113 5.51 12.88 -9.72
N ILE A 114 5.98 13.50 -10.80
CA ILE A 114 6.97 12.89 -11.71
C ILE A 114 8.41 13.29 -11.39
N PHE A 115 8.61 14.29 -10.55
CA PHE A 115 9.92 14.85 -10.28
C PHE A 115 10.60 14.13 -9.12
N PHE A 116 11.89 13.87 -9.28
CA PHE A 116 12.75 13.24 -8.27
C PHE A 116 13.96 14.12 -7.98
N PHE A 117 14.41 14.16 -6.72
CA PHE A 117 15.64 14.85 -6.35
C PHE A 117 16.87 14.27 -7.06
N THR A 118 17.75 15.13 -7.55
CA THR A 118 19.07 14.72 -8.03
C THR A 118 20.15 15.03 -6.99
N ARG A 119 21.36 14.55 -7.25
CA ARG A 119 22.57 14.89 -6.50
C ARG A 119 23.15 16.25 -6.88
N THR A 120 22.47 17.01 -7.75
CA THR A 120 22.96 18.25 -8.30
C THR A 120 22.28 19.45 -7.65
N PHE A 121 23.09 20.34 -7.08
CA PHE A 121 22.72 21.64 -6.55
C PHE A 121 23.25 22.73 -7.49
N GLY A 122 22.46 23.75 -7.76
CA GLY A 122 22.87 24.88 -8.59
C GLY A 122 22.64 26.21 -7.90
N GLU A 123 23.53 27.17 -8.15
CA GLU A 123 23.32 28.57 -7.78
C GLU A 123 22.48 29.30 -8.83
N ALA A 124 21.79 30.37 -8.45
CA ALA A 124 21.08 31.22 -9.40
C ALA A 124 22.02 31.72 -10.51
N GLY A 125 21.60 31.56 -11.77
CA GLY A 125 22.36 31.87 -12.98
C GLY A 125 23.33 30.78 -13.43
N GLN A 126 23.54 29.72 -12.65
CA GLN A 126 24.42 28.62 -13.02
C GLN A 126 23.79 27.75 -14.12
N ASN A 127 24.61 27.34 -15.09
CA ASN A 127 24.24 26.37 -16.12
C ASN A 127 24.75 24.98 -15.79
N VAL A 128 23.94 23.97 -16.10
CA VAL A 128 24.31 22.56 -16.11
C VAL A 128 23.89 21.92 -17.42
N THR A 129 24.58 20.86 -17.80
CA THR A 129 24.20 20.05 -18.98
C THR A 129 23.47 18.80 -18.51
N VAL A 130 22.29 18.56 -19.07
CA VAL A 130 21.47 17.36 -18.86
C VAL A 130 21.44 16.57 -20.17
N SER A 131 22.27 15.54 -20.26
CA SER A 131 22.28 14.58 -21.37
C SER A 131 21.13 13.60 -21.17
N VAL A 132 20.28 13.44 -22.17
CA VAL A 132 19.07 12.60 -22.09
C VAL A 132 19.14 11.47 -23.11
N GLY A 133 18.81 10.25 -22.67
CA GLY A 133 18.68 9.10 -23.53
C GLY A 133 17.39 9.08 -24.36
N ASN A 134 16.95 7.87 -24.71
CA ASN A 134 15.68 7.68 -25.40
C ASN A 134 14.51 7.99 -24.46
N ILE A 135 13.57 8.83 -24.89
CA ILE A 135 12.29 9.02 -24.21
C ILE A 135 11.26 8.13 -24.93
N PRO A 136 10.52 7.25 -24.21
CA PRO A 136 9.48 6.42 -24.80
C PRO A 136 8.40 7.23 -25.50
N ALA A 137 7.77 6.64 -26.52
CA ALA A 137 6.67 7.27 -27.23
C ALA A 137 5.51 7.59 -26.27
N GLY A 138 4.96 8.80 -26.37
CA GLY A 138 3.90 9.32 -25.49
C GLY A 138 4.42 10.04 -24.24
N ALA A 139 5.62 9.69 -23.77
CA ALA A 139 6.21 10.30 -22.59
C ALA A 139 6.90 11.64 -22.90
N LYS A 140 6.97 12.49 -21.88
CA LYS A 140 7.74 13.73 -21.86
C LYS A 140 8.61 13.76 -20.60
N CYS A 141 9.82 14.30 -20.72
CA CYS A 141 10.71 14.47 -19.59
C CYS A 141 11.08 15.94 -19.38
N TYR A 142 11.38 16.27 -18.13
CA TYR A 142 11.54 17.64 -17.66
C TYR A 142 12.72 17.75 -16.70
N ALA A 143 13.37 18.91 -16.72
CA ALA A 143 14.24 19.40 -15.65
C ALA A 143 13.53 20.54 -14.92
N ALA A 144 13.72 20.66 -13.61
CA ALA A 144 13.15 21.74 -12.81
C ALA A 144 14.06 22.10 -11.62
N THR A 145 13.86 23.29 -11.03
CA THR A 145 14.55 23.71 -9.82
C THR A 145 13.64 23.50 -8.61
N GLY A 146 14.06 22.64 -7.69
CA GLY A 146 13.46 22.49 -6.36
C GLY A 146 13.91 23.58 -5.41
N ARG A 147 12.97 24.38 -4.89
CA ARG A 147 13.28 25.48 -3.95
C ARG A 147 12.20 25.75 -2.91
N GLU A 148 11.02 26.21 -3.34
CA GLU A 148 9.99 26.73 -2.43
C GLU A 148 9.13 25.60 -1.86
N PHE A 149 9.75 24.68 -1.12
CA PHE A 149 9.11 23.42 -0.73
C PHE A 149 7.94 23.56 0.23
N ALA A 150 7.79 24.71 0.90
CA ALA A 150 6.61 25.01 1.71
C ALA A 150 5.35 25.29 0.86
N ASP A 151 5.53 25.70 -0.41
CA ASP A 151 4.45 26.02 -1.33
C ASP A 151 4.33 24.94 -2.42
N LYS A 152 3.22 24.21 -2.38
CA LYS A 152 2.95 23.11 -3.31
C LYS A 152 2.81 23.54 -4.77
N ASP A 153 2.54 24.81 -5.03
CA ASP A 153 2.42 25.40 -6.37
C ASP A 153 3.77 25.95 -6.88
N ALA A 154 4.76 26.10 -5.99
CA ALA A 154 6.06 26.67 -6.30
C ALA A 154 7.25 25.73 -6.00
N MET A 155 6.99 24.48 -5.56
CA MET A 155 8.06 23.52 -5.24
C MET A 155 8.92 23.13 -6.46
N TYR A 156 8.36 23.17 -7.67
CA TYR A 156 9.01 22.77 -8.92
C TYR A 156 9.05 23.95 -9.89
N LEU A 157 10.08 24.78 -9.78
CA LEU A 157 10.23 26.00 -10.55
C LEU A 157 10.86 25.73 -11.92
N ASP A 158 10.57 26.60 -12.88
CA ASP A 158 11.28 26.71 -14.15
C ASP A 158 11.35 25.40 -14.96
N GLN A 159 10.24 24.64 -14.93
CA GLN A 159 10.16 23.37 -15.64
C GLN A 159 10.52 23.54 -17.13
N GLN A 160 11.58 22.87 -17.55
CA GLN A 160 12.08 22.86 -18.91
C GLN A 160 11.87 21.45 -19.48
N GLN A 161 11.05 21.34 -20.53
CA GLN A 161 10.94 20.10 -21.27
C GLN A 161 12.28 19.78 -21.95
N LEU A 162 12.71 18.53 -21.84
CA LEU A 162 13.98 18.05 -22.37
C LEU A 162 13.80 17.34 -23.70
N THR A 163 14.78 17.49 -24.59
CA THR A 163 14.85 16.79 -25.86
C THR A 163 15.55 15.45 -25.67
N ALA A 164 14.99 14.38 -26.26
CA ALA A 164 15.54 13.03 -26.21
C ALA A 164 16.82 12.92 -27.06
N LYS A 165 17.73 12.02 -26.65
CA LYS A 165 19.00 11.73 -27.35
C LYS A 165 19.84 12.98 -27.63
N SER A 166 19.82 13.93 -26.71
CA SER A 166 20.54 15.19 -26.84
C SER A 166 21.07 15.70 -25.50
N ASP A 167 22.05 16.59 -25.59
CA ASP A 167 22.49 17.42 -24.48
C ASP A 167 21.58 18.64 -24.37
N ASN A 168 20.99 18.82 -23.20
CA ASN A 168 20.12 19.95 -22.89
C ASN A 168 20.84 20.88 -21.92
N SER A 169 20.92 22.18 -22.21
CA SER A 169 21.40 23.16 -21.23
C SER A 169 20.24 23.56 -20.31
N TYR A 170 20.46 23.51 -19.00
CA TYR A 170 19.51 23.97 -17.98
C TYR A 170 20.13 25.08 -17.13
N THR A 171 19.41 26.18 -16.96
CA THR A 171 19.85 27.33 -16.16
C THR A 171 19.01 27.43 -14.90
N PHE A 172 19.66 27.39 -13.74
CA PHE A 172 18.99 27.60 -12.46
C PHE A 172 18.57 29.08 -12.34
N LYS A 173 17.27 29.41 -12.33
CA LYS A 173 16.86 30.80 -12.07
C LYS A 173 16.89 31.17 -10.58
N LYS A 174 16.82 30.17 -9.71
CA LYS A 174 17.05 30.29 -8.26
C LYS A 174 18.06 29.24 -7.80
N THR A 175 18.78 29.55 -6.73
CA THR A 175 19.63 28.58 -6.04
C THR A 175 18.77 27.42 -5.52
N GLY A 176 19.09 26.18 -5.86
CA GLY A 176 18.37 25.01 -5.37
C GLY A 176 18.82 23.68 -5.95
N VAL A 177 18.01 22.65 -5.75
CA VAL A 177 18.30 21.29 -6.24
C VAL A 177 17.70 21.09 -7.63
N LEU A 178 18.46 20.45 -8.53
CA LEU A 178 17.91 20.02 -9.81
C LEU A 178 16.99 18.82 -9.59
N LEU A 179 15.86 18.85 -10.26
CA LEU A 179 14.88 17.77 -10.31
C LEU A 179 14.82 17.25 -11.74
N LEU A 180 14.69 15.93 -11.88
CA LEU A 180 14.38 15.29 -13.15
C LEU A 180 13.07 14.54 -13.02
N GLY A 181 12.26 14.55 -14.08
CA GLY A 181 11.01 13.80 -14.09
C GLY A 181 10.56 13.41 -15.48
N CYS A 182 9.92 12.25 -15.58
CA CYS A 182 9.36 11.74 -16.82
C CYS A 182 7.92 11.28 -16.60
N GLY A 183 7.04 11.69 -17.50
CA GLY A 183 5.61 11.53 -17.39
C GLY A 183 4.95 11.14 -18.71
N ASP A 184 3.97 10.25 -18.65
CA ASP A 184 3.08 9.88 -19.77
C ASP A 184 1.62 10.16 -19.36
N PRO A 185 0.84 10.86 -20.19
CA PRO A 185 -0.51 11.31 -19.84
C PRO A 185 -1.57 10.22 -19.82
N ASP A 186 -1.30 9.07 -20.44
CA ASP A 186 -2.31 8.03 -20.60
C ASP A 186 -2.01 6.82 -19.71
N LYS A 187 -0.75 6.62 -19.31
CA LYS A 187 -0.33 5.45 -18.56
C LYS A 187 0.94 5.66 -17.74
N GLN A 188 1.13 4.85 -16.71
CA GLN A 188 2.47 4.55 -16.20
C GLN A 188 3.11 3.42 -17.02
N GLN A 189 4.45 3.42 -17.11
CA GLN A 189 5.21 2.37 -17.78
C GLN A 189 6.15 1.69 -16.77
N PRO A 190 5.64 0.77 -15.92
CA PRO A 190 6.43 0.13 -14.86
C PRO A 190 7.66 -0.59 -15.43
N GLY A 191 8.83 -0.37 -14.83
CA GLY A 191 10.10 -0.94 -15.27
C GLY A 191 10.76 -0.24 -16.46
N GLU A 192 10.10 0.75 -17.08
CA GLU A 192 10.71 1.59 -18.13
C GLU A 192 11.41 2.80 -17.49
N PHE A 193 12.66 3.02 -17.88
CA PHE A 193 13.48 4.13 -17.39
C PHE A 193 14.07 4.94 -18.54
N VAL A 194 14.12 6.25 -18.35
CA VAL A 194 14.87 7.16 -19.23
C VAL A 194 16.22 7.44 -18.57
N PRO A 195 17.34 7.12 -19.24
CA PRO A 195 18.66 7.39 -18.69
C PRO A 195 19.04 8.87 -18.88
N PHE A 196 19.62 9.46 -17.84
CA PHE A 196 20.13 10.82 -17.80
C PHE A 196 21.58 10.82 -17.33
N LYS A 197 22.32 11.84 -17.76
CA LYS A 197 23.61 12.21 -17.18
C LYS A 197 23.65 13.71 -16.95
N ILE A 198 24.11 14.15 -15.78
CA ILE A 198 24.24 15.57 -15.43
C ILE A 198 25.72 15.94 -15.35
N THR A 199 26.11 17.03 -16.03
CA THR A 199 27.47 17.59 -15.96
C THR A 199 27.41 19.04 -15.48
N GLY A 200 28.20 19.36 -14.45
CA GLY A 200 28.19 20.65 -13.77
C GLY A 200 27.33 20.66 -12.50
N GLY A 201 27.28 21.81 -11.82
CA GLY A 201 26.60 21.97 -10.54
C GLY A 201 27.45 21.53 -9.34
N GLY A 202 27.01 21.91 -8.14
CA GLY A 202 27.51 21.40 -6.86
C GLY A 202 26.76 20.14 -6.41
N ASN A 203 27.17 19.57 -5.28
CA ASN A 203 26.51 18.40 -4.69
C ASN A 203 25.35 18.85 -3.78
N SER A 204 24.16 18.25 -3.95
CA SER A 204 23.00 18.48 -3.09
C SER A 204 23.01 17.67 -1.78
N HIS A 205 23.96 16.74 -1.65
CA HIS A 205 24.06 15.77 -0.56
C HIS A 205 22.71 15.08 -0.26
N LEU A 206 21.98 14.75 -1.32
CA LEU A 206 20.76 13.96 -1.27
C LEU A 206 21.01 12.63 -0.54
N PHE A 207 20.35 12.45 0.60
CA PHE A 207 20.44 11.24 1.40
C PHE A 207 19.47 10.19 0.87
N ILE A 208 19.99 9.10 0.29
CA ILE A 208 19.19 8.03 -0.31
C ILE A 208 19.26 6.78 0.57
N LEU A 209 18.08 6.28 0.97
CA LEU A 209 17.96 5.01 1.69
C LEU A 209 18.62 3.87 0.88
N GLY A 210 19.53 3.14 1.52
CA GLY A 210 20.28 2.05 0.90
C GLY A 210 21.55 2.46 0.17
N GLN A 211 21.87 3.76 0.09
CA GLN A 211 23.14 4.23 -0.45
C GLN A 211 23.95 5.03 0.58
N ASN A 212 23.25 5.86 1.36
CA ASN A 212 23.87 6.65 2.41
C ASN A 212 23.74 5.95 3.77
N THR A 213 24.74 6.15 4.62
CA THR A 213 24.74 5.72 6.02
C THR A 213 24.48 6.91 6.94
N GLN A 214 24.22 6.66 8.22
CA GLN A 214 24.10 7.73 9.21
C GLN A 214 25.33 8.65 9.26
N SER A 215 26.54 8.18 8.94
CA SER A 215 27.73 9.03 8.91
C SER A 215 27.70 10.09 7.79
N ASP A 216 26.95 9.84 6.72
CA ASP A 216 26.80 10.79 5.60
C ASP A 216 25.89 11.97 5.95
N TRP A 217 25.08 11.85 7.02
CA TRP A 217 24.11 12.86 7.42
C TRP A 217 24.73 14.24 7.68
N ALA A 218 25.99 14.28 8.15
CA ALA A 218 26.71 15.54 8.39
C ALA A 218 26.80 16.41 7.12
N ALA A 219 26.91 15.81 5.94
CA ALA A 219 26.97 16.56 4.68
C ALA A 219 25.60 17.12 4.28
N SER A 220 24.52 16.36 4.52
CA SER A 220 23.15 16.84 4.33
C SER A 220 22.79 17.99 5.28
N LYS A 221 23.33 18.00 6.52
CA LYS A 221 23.22 19.13 7.45
C LYS A 221 23.84 20.41 6.89
N THR A 222 25.01 20.31 6.26
CA THR A 222 25.66 21.49 5.62
C THR A 222 24.78 22.07 4.50
N ILE A 223 24.09 21.22 3.73
CA ILE A 223 23.12 21.69 2.74
C ILE A 223 21.92 22.32 3.40
N ALA A 224 21.38 21.72 4.47
CA ALA A 224 20.28 22.32 5.22
C ALA A 224 20.64 23.72 5.75
N ASP A 225 21.83 23.94 6.29
CA ASP A 225 22.26 25.27 6.76
C ASP A 225 22.32 26.31 5.64
N LYS A 226 22.75 25.89 4.44
CA LYS A 226 22.88 26.77 3.29
C LYS A 226 21.55 27.06 2.60
N PHE A 227 20.73 26.02 2.43
CA PHE A 227 19.58 26.02 1.54
C PHE A 227 18.23 26.04 2.30
N GLY A 228 18.23 25.77 3.60
CA GLY A 228 17.03 25.72 4.45
C GLY A 228 16.48 24.31 4.66
N PHE A 229 16.91 23.34 3.86
CA PHE A 229 16.42 21.96 3.89
C PHE A 229 17.52 20.94 3.60
N ALA A 230 17.51 19.83 4.34
CA ALA A 230 18.11 18.59 3.88
C ALA A 230 17.15 17.87 2.93
N LEU A 231 17.72 17.16 1.97
CA LEU A 231 16.98 16.44 0.92
C LEU A 231 17.20 14.95 1.10
N LEU A 232 16.10 14.19 1.16
CA LEU A 232 16.09 12.77 1.45
C LEU A 232 15.22 12.04 0.42
N TYR A 233 15.51 10.78 0.17
CA TYR A 233 14.71 9.91 -0.69
C TYR A 233 14.71 8.46 -0.18
N ASP A 234 13.52 7.88 -0.01
CA ASP A 234 13.33 6.51 0.50
C ASP A 234 13.03 5.48 -0.60
N GLY A 235 12.92 5.90 -1.85
CA GLY A 235 12.48 5.07 -2.99
C GLY A 235 11.05 5.33 -3.44
N HIS A 236 10.25 6.01 -2.62
CA HIS A 236 8.87 6.35 -2.91
C HIS A 236 8.59 7.86 -2.77
N ALA A 237 9.21 8.54 -1.81
CA ALA A 237 8.96 9.95 -1.48
C ALA A 237 10.22 10.81 -1.56
N ASN A 238 10.09 11.95 -2.22
CA ASN A 238 11.01 13.07 -2.01
C ASN A 238 10.71 13.67 -0.63
N THR A 239 11.67 13.64 0.27
CA THR A 239 11.49 14.14 1.63
C THR A 239 12.36 15.38 1.86
N VAL A 240 11.77 16.44 2.42
CA VAL A 240 12.50 17.64 2.84
C VAL A 240 12.43 17.78 4.36
N VAL A 241 13.59 18.03 4.95
CA VAL A 241 13.74 18.22 6.40
C VAL A 241 14.30 19.61 6.64
N PRO A 242 13.57 20.53 7.30
CA PRO A 242 14.03 21.90 7.49
C PRO A 242 15.24 21.94 8.42
N THR A 243 16.09 22.95 8.26
CA THR A 243 17.34 23.14 9.04
C THR A 243 17.12 23.01 10.54
N ARG A 244 16.00 23.53 11.06
CA ARG A 244 15.65 23.45 12.49
C ARG A 244 15.56 22.01 13.00
N ILE A 245 15.12 21.04 12.19
CA ILE A 245 15.14 19.61 12.54
C ILE A 245 16.50 19.04 12.18
N ALA A 246 17.00 19.31 10.97
CA ALA A 246 18.21 18.67 10.48
C ALA A 246 19.42 18.86 11.40
N GLN A 247 19.54 20.04 12.03
CA GLN A 247 20.63 20.33 12.95
C GLN A 247 20.49 19.66 14.33
N HIS A 248 19.26 19.39 14.77
CA HIS A 248 18.98 19.03 16.16
C HIS A 248 18.52 17.58 16.37
N THR A 249 18.03 16.91 15.32
CA THR A 249 17.57 15.53 15.44
C THR A 249 18.73 14.58 15.77
N ASP A 250 18.46 13.67 16.70
CA ASP A 250 19.29 12.53 17.08
C ASP A 250 18.82 11.20 16.45
N GLU A 251 17.83 11.28 15.56
CA GLU A 251 17.28 10.12 14.87
C GLU A 251 18.26 9.51 13.86
N MET A 252 18.17 8.19 13.69
CA MET A 252 18.79 7.50 12.58
C MET A 252 17.99 7.75 11.30
N ILE A 253 18.56 8.49 10.35
CA ILE A 253 17.87 8.93 9.14
C ILE A 253 17.44 7.74 8.28
N GLY A 254 18.32 6.73 8.13
CA GLY A 254 17.99 5.49 7.44
C GLY A 254 16.80 4.75 8.07
N LYS A 255 16.65 4.83 9.40
CA LYS A 255 15.50 4.24 10.11
C LYS A 255 14.21 5.01 9.80
N VAL A 256 14.23 6.35 9.84
CA VAL A 256 13.04 7.17 9.52
C VAL A 256 12.56 6.90 8.10
N LEU A 257 13.48 6.89 7.12
CA LEU A 257 13.15 6.59 5.73
C LEU A 257 12.66 5.15 5.54
N GLY A 258 13.30 4.17 6.19
CA GLY A 258 12.89 2.77 6.13
C GLY A 258 11.50 2.53 6.73
N ASP A 259 11.20 3.16 7.88
CA ASP A 259 9.89 3.06 8.53
C ASP A 259 8.79 3.69 7.66
N ASN A 260 9.03 4.89 7.09
CA ASN A 260 8.10 5.54 6.17
C ASN A 260 7.84 4.67 4.93
N LEU A 261 8.89 4.08 4.35
CA LEU A 261 8.76 3.19 3.20
C LEU A 261 7.94 1.95 3.52
N ARG A 262 8.14 1.35 4.71
CA ARG A 262 7.35 0.21 5.18
C ARG A 262 5.87 0.55 5.33
N VAL A 263 5.57 1.72 5.89
CA VAL A 263 4.19 2.22 6.04
C VAL A 263 3.52 2.41 4.69
N VAL A 264 4.22 3.05 3.75
CA VAL A 264 3.72 3.26 2.39
C VAL A 264 3.46 1.94 1.65
N ALA A 265 4.40 1.01 1.69
CA ALA A 265 4.25 -0.30 1.08
C ALA A 265 3.08 -1.09 1.69
N LEU A 266 2.89 -0.98 3.02
CA LEU A 266 1.73 -1.52 3.71
C LEU A 266 0.42 -0.86 3.23
N TYR A 267 0.41 0.44 2.96
CA TYR A 267 -0.81 1.13 2.51
C TYR A 267 -1.22 0.73 1.09
N GLU A 268 -0.26 0.44 0.22
CA GLU A 268 -0.50 -0.21 -1.08
C GLU A 268 -1.11 -1.61 -0.89
N LYS A 269 -0.63 -2.40 0.09
CA LYS A 269 -1.23 -3.69 0.46
C LYS A 269 -2.68 -3.53 0.91
N ILE A 270 -2.97 -2.60 1.82
CA ILE A 270 -4.33 -2.32 2.30
C ILE A 270 -5.23 -1.91 1.12
N ASN A 271 -4.69 -1.17 0.15
CA ASN A 271 -5.37 -0.80 -1.09
C ASN A 271 -5.60 -1.93 -2.09
N GLY A 272 -5.06 -3.11 -1.84
CA GLY A 272 -5.21 -4.27 -2.70
C GLY A 272 -4.42 -4.14 -4.01
N MET A 273 -3.33 -3.37 -4.02
CA MET A 273 -2.52 -3.09 -5.20
C MET A 273 -1.51 -4.23 -5.46
N ASP A 274 -2.04 -5.42 -5.73
CA ASP A 274 -1.28 -6.67 -5.85
C ASP A 274 -0.74 -6.96 -7.27
N GLY A 275 -1.02 -6.07 -8.23
CA GLY A 275 -0.61 -6.21 -9.62
C GLY A 275 -1.32 -7.32 -10.40
N SER A 276 -2.33 -8.00 -9.82
CA SER A 276 -3.05 -9.10 -10.50
C SER A 276 -3.89 -8.63 -11.69
N GLU A 277 -4.31 -7.37 -11.67
CA GLU A 277 -4.94 -6.67 -12.77
C GLU A 277 -4.30 -5.27 -12.91
N TYR A 278 -4.39 -4.67 -14.09
CA TYR A 278 -3.89 -3.30 -14.31
C TYR A 278 -4.48 -2.28 -13.31
N LEU A 279 -5.75 -2.47 -12.94
CA LEU A 279 -6.48 -1.71 -11.94
C LEU A 279 -5.88 -1.80 -10.53
N PHE A 280 -5.06 -2.82 -10.26
CA PHE A 280 -4.46 -3.11 -8.95
C PHE A 280 -2.96 -2.86 -8.97
N THR A 281 -2.50 -1.93 -9.82
CA THR A 281 -1.08 -1.54 -9.87
C THR A 281 -0.85 -0.32 -8.99
N SER A 282 0.21 -0.36 -8.15
CA SER A 282 0.63 0.80 -7.38
C SER A 282 1.04 1.96 -8.30
N PRO A 283 0.81 3.23 -7.91
CA PRO A 283 1.33 4.37 -8.66
C PRO A 283 2.86 4.43 -8.62
N MET A 284 3.49 4.69 -9.77
CA MET A 284 4.94 4.72 -9.90
C MET A 284 5.57 6.11 -9.72
N GLY A 285 4.78 7.18 -9.59
CA GLY A 285 5.31 8.52 -9.31
C GLY A 285 5.85 8.67 -7.89
N SER A 286 6.52 9.77 -7.60
CA SER A 286 6.99 10.14 -6.26
C SER A 286 5.90 10.78 -5.41
N MET A 287 5.92 10.54 -4.09
CA MET A 287 5.30 11.44 -3.11
C MET A 287 6.23 12.61 -2.78
N PHE A 288 5.70 13.60 -2.07
CA PHE A 288 6.49 14.67 -1.47
C PHE A 288 6.17 14.82 0.01
N THR A 289 7.12 14.49 0.87
CA THR A 289 6.99 14.55 2.33
C THR A 289 7.71 15.77 2.88
N ASN A 290 6.97 16.65 3.55
CA ASN A 290 7.49 17.91 4.09
C ASN A 290 7.44 17.95 5.62
N TYR A 291 8.60 18.03 6.27
CA TYR A 291 8.71 18.19 7.73
C TYR A 291 8.73 19.66 8.21
N ASP A 292 8.56 20.62 7.30
CA ASP A 292 8.51 22.05 7.61
C ASP A 292 7.11 22.52 7.99
N ASN A 293 6.10 21.95 7.35
CA ASN A 293 4.70 22.25 7.58
C ASN A 293 3.99 21.07 8.24
N CYS A 294 2.92 21.38 8.97
CA CYS A 294 1.99 20.40 9.51
C CYS A 294 0.59 21.04 9.62
N CYS A 295 -0.50 20.30 9.56
CA CYS A 295 -0.62 18.88 9.26
C CYS A 295 -1.71 18.76 8.20
N PHE A 296 -1.37 18.15 7.07
CA PHE A 296 -2.27 18.01 5.94
C PHE A 296 -1.71 17.04 4.91
N ALA A 297 -2.61 16.54 4.06
CA ALA A 297 -2.28 15.94 2.78
C ALA A 297 -2.97 16.67 1.64
N ASP A 298 -2.23 16.89 0.55
CA ASP A 298 -2.75 17.33 -0.73
C ASP A 298 -2.57 16.20 -1.75
N TYR A 299 -3.67 15.86 -2.40
CA TYR A 299 -3.72 14.75 -3.35
C TYR A 299 -2.89 15.02 -4.62
N ARG A 300 -2.51 16.27 -4.90
CA ARG A 300 -1.60 16.65 -6.01
C ARG A 300 -0.14 16.55 -5.55
N ASN A 301 0.68 15.91 -6.39
CA ASN A 301 2.07 15.52 -6.11
C ASN A 301 2.25 14.61 -4.88
N GLY A 302 1.17 14.11 -4.27
CA GLY A 302 1.21 13.36 -3.01
C GLY A 302 1.90 14.18 -1.93
N TYR A 303 1.58 15.47 -1.85
CA TYR A 303 2.26 16.45 -1.01
C TYR A 303 1.69 16.42 0.40
N ILE A 304 2.51 16.04 1.38
CA ILE A 304 2.10 15.92 2.78
C ILE A 304 2.96 16.79 3.69
N GLY A 305 2.31 17.41 4.68
CA GLY A 305 2.95 18.12 5.77
C GLY A 305 2.93 17.27 7.04
N VAL A 306 4.10 16.82 7.50
CA VAL A 306 4.28 15.92 8.66
C VAL A 306 5.23 16.50 9.71
N GLY A 307 5.44 17.82 9.71
CA GLY A 307 6.27 18.54 10.68
C GLY A 307 5.65 18.68 12.07
N PHE A 308 5.23 17.58 12.71
CA PHE A 308 4.56 17.57 14.02
C PHE A 308 5.41 18.13 15.16
N HIS A 309 6.73 18.12 14.99
CA HIS A 309 7.67 18.46 16.06
C HIS A 309 8.67 19.53 15.63
N ALA A 310 9.16 20.28 16.62
CA ALA A 310 10.07 21.41 16.37
C ALA A 310 11.46 20.96 15.87
N ASN A 311 11.99 19.86 16.40
CA ASN A 311 13.40 19.47 16.26
C ASN A 311 13.64 17.97 15.97
N THR A 312 12.58 17.20 15.69
CA THR A 312 12.63 15.76 15.39
C THR A 312 11.59 15.45 14.30
N MET A 313 11.76 14.36 13.56
CA MET A 313 10.82 13.87 12.56
C MET A 313 9.77 12.95 13.17
N ASN A 314 10.12 12.19 14.20
CA ASN A 314 9.22 11.29 14.91
C ASN A 314 8.98 11.74 16.35
N ASP A 315 7.92 11.20 16.95
CA ASP A 315 7.59 11.45 18.35
C ASP A 315 8.57 10.72 19.27
N LYS A 316 9.14 11.43 20.25
CA LYS A 316 10.14 10.88 21.17
C LYS A 316 9.58 9.86 22.17
N LYS A 317 8.26 9.82 22.35
CA LYS A 317 7.55 8.83 23.17
C LYS A 317 7.11 7.63 22.33
N GLY A 318 7.38 7.64 21.02
CA GLY A 318 7.08 6.55 20.09
C GLY A 318 5.68 6.58 19.50
N ASP A 319 4.90 7.64 19.74
CA ASP A 319 3.57 7.83 19.14
C ASP A 319 3.69 8.46 17.74
N ASN A 320 3.86 7.63 16.73
CA ASN A 320 3.99 8.09 15.33
C ASN A 320 2.63 8.17 14.61
N TRP A 321 1.51 8.14 15.34
CA TRP A 321 0.17 8.12 14.77
C TRP A 321 -0.08 9.26 13.80
N GLY A 322 0.36 10.48 14.14
CA GLY A 322 0.23 11.66 13.29
C GLY A 322 0.89 11.47 11.92
N VAL A 323 2.12 10.94 11.87
CA VAL A 323 2.82 10.68 10.60
C VAL A 323 2.10 9.60 9.79
N TRP A 324 1.67 8.51 10.44
CA TRP A 324 0.93 7.43 9.80
C TRP A 324 -0.41 7.91 9.23
N HIS A 325 -1.09 8.80 9.95
CA HIS A 325 -2.36 9.41 9.60
C HIS A 325 -2.23 10.28 8.34
N GLU A 326 -1.28 11.23 8.32
CA GLU A 326 -1.08 12.11 7.16
C GLU A 326 -0.62 11.35 5.91
N LEU A 327 0.25 10.34 6.08
CA LEU A 327 0.58 9.42 5.00
C LEU A 327 -0.68 8.74 4.48
N GLY A 328 -1.55 8.27 5.38
CA GLY A 328 -2.78 7.54 5.10
C GLY A 328 -3.78 8.33 4.27
N HIS A 329 -3.87 9.65 4.47
CA HIS A 329 -4.73 10.50 3.65
C HIS A 329 -4.38 10.40 2.17
N THR A 330 -3.11 10.15 1.81
CA THR A 330 -2.73 9.97 0.40
C THR A 330 -3.11 8.61 -0.19
N TYR A 331 -3.67 7.70 0.61
CA TYR A 331 -4.08 6.36 0.20
C TYR A 331 -5.58 6.12 0.35
N GLU A 332 -6.31 6.96 1.10
CA GLU A 332 -7.71 6.74 1.41
C GLU A 332 -8.64 6.91 0.18
N PRO A 333 -9.81 6.23 0.15
CA PRO A 333 -10.85 6.50 -0.83
C PRO A 333 -11.46 7.90 -0.61
N MET A 334 -11.08 8.85 -1.46
CA MET A 334 -11.37 10.29 -1.29
C MET A 334 -12.87 10.59 -1.10
N LYS A 335 -13.75 9.91 -1.86
CA LYS A 335 -15.20 10.13 -1.76
C LYS A 335 -15.81 9.57 -0.48
N GLU A 336 -15.26 8.52 0.10
CA GLU A 336 -15.74 7.97 1.37
C GLU A 336 -15.35 8.87 2.55
N ASN A 337 -14.12 9.40 2.52
CA ASN A 337 -13.65 10.44 3.43
C ASN A 337 -14.62 11.65 3.40
N PHE A 338 -14.86 12.25 2.22
CA PHE A 338 -15.69 13.45 2.12
C PHE A 338 -17.17 13.25 2.40
N ASN A 339 -17.73 12.08 2.11
CA ASN A 339 -19.17 11.87 2.21
C ASN A 339 -19.64 11.29 3.55
N LEU A 340 -18.76 10.62 4.32
CA LEU A 340 -19.19 9.90 5.52
C LEU A 340 -18.13 9.76 6.60
N PHE A 341 -16.89 9.43 6.25
CA PHE A 341 -15.86 8.98 7.20
C PHE A 341 -14.72 9.98 7.39
N SER A 342 -15.03 11.29 7.36
CA SER A 342 -14.06 12.38 7.50
C SER A 342 -13.20 12.20 8.75
N GLU A 343 -11.87 12.17 8.58
CA GLU A 343 -10.87 11.94 9.65
C GLU A 343 -10.94 10.58 10.36
N ILE A 344 -11.83 9.68 9.93
CA ILE A 344 -11.98 8.35 10.52
C ILE A 344 -11.41 7.27 9.62
N GLN A 345 -11.74 7.30 8.33
CA GLN A 345 -11.33 6.24 7.41
C GLN A 345 -9.81 6.17 7.26
N VAL A 346 -9.13 7.32 7.21
CA VAL A 346 -7.67 7.41 7.22
C VAL A 346 -7.04 6.63 8.37
N ASN A 347 -7.67 6.59 9.54
CA ASN A 347 -7.12 5.93 10.72
C ASN A 347 -7.13 4.40 10.64
N ARG A 348 -7.79 3.79 9.63
CA ARG A 348 -7.59 2.37 9.34
C ARG A 348 -6.14 2.08 8.94
N TYR A 349 -5.49 3.03 8.26
CA TYR A 349 -4.10 2.91 7.84
C TYR A 349 -3.17 3.05 9.06
N SER A 350 -3.45 4.01 9.93
CA SER A 350 -2.73 4.19 11.21
C SER A 350 -2.81 2.96 12.11
N ILE A 351 -3.96 2.27 12.15
CA ILE A 351 -4.12 0.99 12.87
C ILE A 351 -3.15 -0.06 12.32
N GLU A 352 -3.09 -0.24 11.00
CA GLU A 352 -2.17 -1.23 10.40
C GLU A 352 -0.71 -0.87 10.63
N ALA A 353 -0.36 0.42 10.51
CA ALA A 353 1.00 0.88 10.78
C ALA A 353 1.39 0.60 12.25
N CYS A 354 0.51 0.89 13.20
CA CYS A 354 0.72 0.54 14.60
C CYS A 354 0.94 -0.96 14.78
N GLN A 355 0.06 -1.79 14.21
CA GLN A 355 0.17 -3.25 14.34
C GLN A 355 1.44 -3.81 13.70
N MET A 356 1.93 -3.18 12.62
CA MET A 356 3.20 -3.54 11.98
C MET A 356 4.41 -3.29 12.90
N PHE A 357 4.41 -2.19 13.66
CA PHE A 357 5.55 -1.81 14.50
C PHE A 357 5.48 -2.33 15.94
N MET A 358 4.28 -2.48 16.49
CA MET A 358 4.07 -2.80 17.90
C MET A 358 3.48 -4.21 18.13
N GLY A 359 3.01 -4.89 17.08
CA GLY A 359 2.48 -6.25 17.13
C GLY A 359 1.02 -6.36 16.67
N ARG A 360 0.65 -7.51 16.10
CA ARG A 360 -0.66 -7.68 15.43
C ARG A 360 -1.87 -7.79 16.38
N GLU A 361 -1.64 -8.13 17.63
CA GLU A 361 -2.68 -8.42 18.63
C GLU A 361 -2.64 -7.45 19.81
N ILE A 362 -2.15 -6.24 19.57
CA ILE A 362 -2.13 -5.21 20.62
C ILE A 362 -3.45 -4.42 20.65
N PRO A 363 -3.89 -4.01 21.84
CA PRO A 363 -4.95 -3.01 21.98
C PRO A 363 -4.55 -1.64 21.39
N LEU A 364 -5.48 -0.94 20.75
CA LEU A 364 -5.23 0.36 20.10
C LEU A 364 -4.92 1.50 21.08
N ASN A 365 -5.28 1.38 22.35
CA ASN A 365 -4.84 2.34 23.38
C ASN A 365 -3.33 2.27 23.68
N LYS A 366 -2.61 1.29 23.10
CA LYS A 366 -1.15 1.28 23.04
C LYS A 366 -0.61 2.06 21.84
N CYS A 367 -1.42 2.25 20.80
CA CYS A 367 -1.06 2.96 19.59
C CYS A 367 -1.25 4.47 19.70
N HIS A 368 -2.25 4.92 20.45
CA HIS A 368 -2.57 6.34 20.60
C HIS A 368 -3.17 6.61 21.98
N VAL A 369 -2.72 7.68 22.62
CA VAL A 369 -3.06 8.01 24.02
C VAL A 369 -4.53 8.36 24.25
N ASP A 370 -5.21 8.87 23.22
CA ASP A 370 -6.62 9.29 23.32
C ASP A 370 -7.61 8.13 23.09
N ILE A 371 -7.13 6.94 22.73
CA ILE A 371 -7.97 5.75 22.64
C ILE A 371 -8.08 5.15 24.05
N SER A 372 -9.29 5.06 24.60
CA SER A 372 -9.47 4.42 25.90
C SER A 372 -9.23 2.90 25.83
N PRO A 373 -8.90 2.23 26.95
CA PRO A 373 -8.78 0.75 26.96
C PRO A 373 -10.04 0.02 26.48
N GLU A 374 -11.22 0.58 26.74
CA GLU A 374 -12.51 0.01 26.32
C GLU A 374 -12.72 0.18 24.80
N GLU A 375 -12.32 1.31 24.24
CA GLU A 375 -12.42 1.56 22.79
C GLU A 375 -11.34 0.77 22.01
N GLY A 376 -10.13 0.67 22.56
CA GLY A 376 -9.00 0.06 21.89
C GLY A 376 -8.90 -1.46 22.02
N ILE A 377 -9.92 -2.14 22.56
CA ILE A 377 -9.83 -3.58 22.82
C ILE A 377 -9.62 -4.37 21.51
N TRP A 378 -8.58 -5.19 21.49
CA TRP A 378 -8.33 -6.11 20.37
C TRP A 378 -9.03 -7.44 20.66
N GLU A 379 -9.93 -7.86 19.76
CA GLU A 379 -10.64 -9.14 19.88
C GLU A 379 -10.93 -9.74 18.51
N LYS A 380 -10.67 -11.04 18.34
CA LYS A 380 -10.94 -11.77 17.09
C LYS A 380 -12.43 -11.87 16.73
N GLN A 381 -13.33 -11.69 17.70
CA GLN A 381 -14.78 -11.74 17.50
C GLN A 381 -15.44 -10.37 17.70
N ALA A 382 -14.69 -9.27 17.52
CA ALA A 382 -15.14 -7.93 17.90
C ALA A 382 -16.43 -7.46 17.20
N VAL A 383 -16.73 -7.92 15.97
CA VAL A 383 -18.00 -7.66 15.29
C VAL A 383 -19.15 -8.45 15.92
N ALA A 384 -18.97 -9.74 16.15
CA ALA A 384 -19.98 -10.59 16.78
C ALA A 384 -20.28 -10.13 18.21
N ASN A 385 -19.25 -9.77 18.98
CA ASN A 385 -19.37 -9.24 20.33
C ASN A 385 -20.11 -7.89 20.37
N PHE A 386 -19.84 -7.00 19.40
CA PHE A 386 -20.59 -5.75 19.26
C PHE A 386 -22.08 -6.03 18.99
N ILE A 387 -22.38 -6.92 18.05
CA ILE A 387 -23.75 -7.32 17.74
C ILE A 387 -24.47 -7.87 18.98
N ALA A 388 -23.82 -8.78 19.70
CA ALA A 388 -24.36 -9.43 20.89
C ALA A 388 -24.54 -8.45 22.07
N SER A 389 -23.76 -7.37 22.14
CA SER A 389 -23.89 -6.35 23.19
C SER A 389 -25.21 -5.58 23.12
N GLY A 390 -25.88 -5.58 21.96
CA GLY A 390 -27.09 -4.80 21.72
C GLY A 390 -26.87 -3.29 21.65
N MET A 391 -25.60 -2.84 21.60
CA MET A 391 -25.26 -1.43 21.42
C MET A 391 -25.83 -0.91 20.10
N TYR A 392 -26.41 0.30 20.14
CA TYR A 392 -27.05 0.92 19.00
C TYR A 392 -26.78 2.42 18.96
N TYR A 393 -26.41 2.91 17.79
CA TYR A 393 -26.27 4.33 17.47
C TYR A 393 -27.36 4.74 16.49
N PRO A 394 -28.08 5.86 16.72
CA PRO A 394 -29.16 6.28 15.84
C PRO A 394 -28.66 6.80 14.47
N ASP A 395 -27.51 7.46 14.44
CA ASP A 395 -26.84 7.92 13.22
C ASP A 395 -25.34 7.98 13.49
N TYR A 396 -24.56 7.26 12.70
CA TYR A 396 -23.10 7.22 12.78
C TYR A 396 -22.47 8.62 12.79
N SER A 397 -22.99 9.56 11.97
CA SER A 397 -22.42 10.91 11.89
C SER A 397 -22.66 11.79 13.13
N THR A 398 -23.46 11.32 14.09
CA THR A 398 -23.72 12.06 15.35
C THR A 398 -22.83 11.63 16.50
N ILE A 399 -21.94 10.65 16.29
CA ILE A 399 -20.99 10.18 17.29
C ILE A 399 -19.85 11.22 17.41
N ASN A 400 -19.91 12.07 18.44
CA ASN A 400 -18.97 13.19 18.66
C ASN A 400 -17.54 12.78 19.06
N ASN A 401 -17.23 11.49 19.15
CA ASN A 401 -15.89 10.99 19.50
C ASN A 401 -15.34 10.18 18.31
N LEU A 402 -14.28 10.69 17.69
CA LEU A 402 -13.64 10.09 16.53
C LEU A 402 -13.09 8.68 16.83
N TRP A 403 -12.55 8.45 18.02
CA TRP A 403 -12.06 7.12 18.44
C TRP A 403 -13.19 6.11 18.61
N LYS A 404 -14.39 6.56 19.04
CA LYS A 404 -15.60 5.71 19.04
C LYS A 404 -16.06 5.39 17.63
N GLN A 405 -16.00 6.36 16.72
CA GLN A 405 -16.31 6.13 15.30
C GLN A 405 -15.32 5.15 14.66
N LEU A 406 -14.03 5.28 14.98
CA LEU A 406 -12.98 4.38 14.50
C LEU A 406 -13.24 2.90 14.84
N ASN A 407 -13.97 2.63 15.93
CA ASN A 407 -14.36 1.28 16.30
C ASN A 407 -15.23 0.56 15.26
N PHE A 408 -15.92 1.30 14.38
CA PHE A 408 -16.56 0.69 13.23
C PHE A 408 -15.55 -0.05 12.35
N PHE A 409 -14.39 0.54 12.08
CA PHE A 409 -13.34 -0.05 11.24
C PHE A 409 -12.43 -1.02 11.99
N SER A 410 -12.03 -0.70 13.22
CA SER A 410 -11.12 -1.57 13.99
C SER A 410 -11.73 -2.94 14.25
N ARG A 411 -13.03 -3.01 14.58
CA ARG A 411 -13.74 -4.28 14.82
C ARG A 411 -13.78 -5.15 13.56
N LEU A 412 -14.04 -4.56 12.40
CA LEU A 412 -14.00 -5.27 11.11
C LEU A 412 -12.60 -5.85 10.86
N ARG A 413 -11.56 -5.02 11.06
CA ARG A 413 -10.18 -5.45 10.88
C ARG A 413 -9.77 -6.57 11.83
N PHE A 414 -10.16 -6.51 13.10
CA PHE A 414 -9.82 -7.52 14.09
C PHE A 414 -10.57 -8.83 13.85
N SER A 415 -11.81 -8.74 13.36
CA SER A 415 -12.63 -9.93 13.10
C SER A 415 -12.24 -10.67 11.83
N TYR A 416 -11.87 -9.93 10.78
CA TYR A 416 -11.71 -10.49 9.43
C TYR A 416 -10.27 -10.48 8.89
N GLY A 417 -9.32 -9.88 9.62
CA GLY A 417 -7.90 -9.95 9.31
C GLY A 417 -7.41 -8.96 8.24
N GLU A 418 -6.13 -9.07 7.89
CA GLU A 418 -5.40 -8.15 6.99
C GLU A 418 -5.99 -8.08 5.57
N ASP A 419 -6.63 -9.15 5.10
CA ASP A 419 -7.15 -9.24 3.73
C ASP A 419 -8.54 -8.62 3.56
N PHE A 420 -9.19 -8.20 4.65
CA PHE A 420 -10.54 -7.64 4.61
C PHE A 420 -10.61 -6.35 3.77
N PHE A 421 -9.84 -5.33 4.14
CA PHE A 421 -9.83 -4.05 3.41
C PHE A 421 -9.26 -4.14 1.99
N PRO A 422 -8.20 -4.93 1.71
CA PRO A 422 -7.77 -5.21 0.34
C PRO A 422 -8.91 -5.71 -0.55
N LYS A 423 -9.70 -6.69 -0.09
CA LYS A 423 -10.85 -7.21 -0.86
C LYS A 423 -11.93 -6.16 -1.10
N VAL A 424 -12.29 -5.39 -0.07
CA VAL A 424 -13.24 -4.28 -0.18
C VAL A 424 -12.77 -3.26 -1.24
N ASN A 425 -11.49 -2.92 -1.20
CA ASN A 425 -10.88 -1.92 -2.05
C ASN A 425 -10.80 -2.35 -3.51
N GLN A 426 -10.47 -3.62 -3.77
CA GLN A 426 -10.52 -4.20 -5.11
C GLN A 426 -11.95 -4.25 -5.65
N ALA A 427 -12.92 -4.64 -4.82
CA ALA A 427 -14.34 -4.63 -5.19
C ALA A 427 -14.83 -3.22 -5.55
N ARG A 428 -14.39 -2.19 -4.80
CA ARG A 428 -14.69 -0.78 -5.10
C ARG A 428 -14.21 -0.39 -6.48
N LEU A 429 -12.92 -0.60 -6.76
CA LEU A 429 -12.34 -0.24 -8.05
C LEU A 429 -13.02 -0.98 -9.20
N LYS A 430 -13.29 -2.29 -9.05
CA LYS A 430 -14.00 -3.08 -10.07
C LYS A 430 -15.40 -2.54 -10.33
N THR A 431 -16.13 -2.21 -9.26
CA THR A 431 -17.49 -1.66 -9.37
C THR A 431 -17.48 -0.30 -10.06
N ILE A 432 -16.51 0.57 -9.72
CA ILE A 432 -16.33 1.87 -10.37
C ILE A 432 -16.00 1.67 -11.85
N GLN A 433 -15.04 0.80 -12.20
CA GLN A 433 -14.65 0.57 -13.59
C GLN A 433 -15.84 0.14 -14.46
N GLN A 434 -16.75 -0.66 -13.91
CA GLN A 434 -17.95 -1.20 -14.57
C GLN A 434 -19.17 -0.26 -14.54
N ALA A 435 -19.12 0.83 -13.76
CA ALA A 435 -20.23 1.76 -13.63
C ALA A 435 -20.49 2.56 -14.93
N PRO A 436 -21.71 3.05 -15.15
CA PRO A 436 -22.00 3.97 -16.23
C PRO A 436 -21.28 5.32 -16.02
N GLY A 437 -20.80 5.90 -17.12
CA GLY A 437 -20.03 7.15 -17.13
C GLY A 437 -18.93 7.10 -18.19
N ASN A 438 -18.52 8.27 -18.69
CA ASN A 438 -17.46 8.40 -19.68
C ASN A 438 -16.08 8.63 -19.04
N THR A 439 -16.06 9.18 -17.82
CA THR A 439 -14.84 9.44 -17.05
C THR A 439 -14.81 8.61 -15.77
N ILE A 440 -13.61 8.38 -15.21
CA ILE A 440 -13.49 7.71 -13.90
C ILE A 440 -14.18 8.51 -12.81
N ALA A 441 -14.16 9.85 -12.90
CA ALA A 441 -14.85 10.74 -11.96
C ALA A 441 -16.37 10.50 -11.96
N GLU A 442 -17.01 10.49 -13.13
CA GLU A 442 -18.45 10.22 -13.28
C GLU A 442 -18.83 8.83 -12.75
N LYS A 443 -18.02 7.82 -13.09
CA LYS A 443 -18.20 6.45 -12.61
C LYS A 443 -18.06 6.34 -11.09
N THR A 444 -17.10 7.06 -10.51
CA THR A 444 -16.92 7.14 -9.06
C THR A 444 -18.13 7.79 -8.39
N ASP A 445 -18.63 8.89 -8.93
CA ASP A 445 -19.82 9.56 -8.41
C ASP A 445 -21.09 8.70 -8.55
N TYR A 446 -21.14 7.85 -9.59
CA TYR A 446 -22.19 6.86 -9.74
C TYR A 446 -22.19 5.85 -8.58
N VAL A 447 -21.04 5.33 -8.17
CA VAL A 447 -20.93 4.27 -7.15
C VAL A 447 -20.91 4.80 -5.72
N ILE A 448 -20.17 5.89 -5.45
CA ILE A 448 -19.89 6.40 -4.09
C ILE A 448 -19.96 7.94 -4.00
N GLY A 449 -20.66 8.61 -4.93
CA GLY A 449 -20.73 10.08 -4.98
C GLY A 449 -21.58 10.76 -3.90
N SER A 450 -22.21 10.01 -2.98
CA SER A 450 -23.00 10.57 -1.88
C SER A 450 -22.93 9.70 -0.62
N LYS A 451 -23.32 10.25 0.54
CA LYS A 451 -23.39 9.52 1.83
C LYS A 451 -24.14 8.19 1.69
N GLN A 452 -25.34 8.21 1.11
CA GLN A 452 -26.16 6.99 0.95
C GLN A 452 -25.48 5.95 0.05
N LYS A 453 -24.87 6.40 -1.05
CA LYS A 453 -24.17 5.51 -1.98
C LYS A 453 -22.96 4.84 -1.33
N VAL A 454 -22.22 5.58 -0.49
CA VAL A 454 -21.13 5.01 0.31
C VAL A 454 -21.66 3.93 1.27
N ILE A 455 -22.76 4.19 1.98
CA ILE A 455 -23.37 3.21 2.91
C ILE A 455 -23.83 1.96 2.15
N ASP A 456 -24.56 2.14 1.05
CA ASP A 456 -25.12 1.05 0.23
C ASP A 456 -24.02 0.19 -0.41
N PHE A 457 -22.96 0.81 -0.92
CA PHE A 457 -21.79 0.10 -1.41
C PHE A 457 -21.11 -0.69 -0.27
N SER A 458 -20.89 -0.02 0.86
CA SER A 458 -20.15 -0.58 1.99
C SER A 458 -20.86 -1.80 2.58
N VAL A 459 -22.18 -1.78 2.80
CA VAL A 459 -22.87 -2.93 3.40
C VAL A 459 -22.76 -4.18 2.51
N VAL A 460 -22.78 -4.02 1.19
CA VAL A 460 -22.64 -5.14 0.24
C VAL A 460 -21.19 -5.61 0.19
N ALA A 461 -20.25 -4.71 -0.11
CA ALA A 461 -18.85 -5.06 -0.30
C ALA A 461 -18.21 -5.59 0.99
N TYR A 462 -18.59 -5.07 2.15
CA TYR A 462 -18.04 -5.50 3.43
C TYR A 462 -18.60 -6.87 3.81
N SER A 463 -19.89 -7.13 3.56
CA SER A 463 -20.47 -8.46 3.79
C SER A 463 -19.79 -9.52 2.92
N GLN A 464 -19.56 -9.21 1.63
CA GLN A 464 -18.83 -10.07 0.71
C GLN A 464 -17.39 -10.34 1.18
N ALA A 465 -16.66 -9.29 1.58
CA ALA A 465 -15.27 -9.43 2.04
C ALA A 465 -15.16 -10.20 3.35
N ALA A 466 -16.12 -10.03 4.27
CA ALA A 466 -16.21 -10.75 5.53
C ALA A 466 -16.66 -12.21 5.37
N GLY A 467 -17.36 -12.53 4.27
CA GLY A 467 -18.07 -13.81 4.14
C GLY A 467 -19.20 -13.97 5.17
N GLN A 468 -19.73 -12.86 5.67
CA GLN A 468 -20.78 -12.80 6.69
C GLN A 468 -21.78 -11.69 6.37
N ASP A 469 -23.03 -11.86 6.77
CA ASP A 469 -24.07 -10.84 6.61
C ASP A 469 -23.88 -9.71 7.64
N LEU A 470 -23.37 -8.57 7.20
CA LEU A 470 -23.09 -7.42 8.07
C LEU A 470 -24.26 -6.45 8.20
N ARG A 471 -25.46 -6.77 7.69
CA ARG A 471 -26.60 -5.83 7.77
C ARG A 471 -26.90 -5.41 9.21
N GLN A 472 -26.93 -6.35 10.16
CA GLN A 472 -27.17 -6.03 11.56
C GLN A 472 -26.07 -5.14 12.16
N TYR A 473 -24.81 -5.37 11.78
CA TYR A 473 -23.68 -4.54 12.20
C TYR A 473 -23.86 -3.09 11.74
N PHE A 474 -24.18 -2.89 10.45
CA PHE A 474 -24.43 -1.55 9.89
C PHE A 474 -25.63 -0.86 10.54
N THR A 475 -26.74 -1.58 10.75
CA THR A 475 -27.93 -1.06 11.44
C THR A 475 -27.59 -0.59 12.86
N GLN A 476 -26.84 -1.38 13.63
CA GLN A 476 -26.45 -1.00 14.99
C GLN A 476 -25.48 0.18 15.05
N TRP A 477 -24.67 0.41 14.01
CA TRP A 477 -23.85 1.61 13.90
C TRP A 477 -24.61 2.85 13.39
N GLY A 478 -25.91 2.75 13.12
CA GLY A 478 -26.69 3.85 12.57
C GLY A 478 -26.34 4.17 11.12
N LEU A 479 -25.79 3.21 10.39
CA LEU A 479 -25.48 3.30 8.96
C LEU A 479 -26.65 2.72 8.16
N ASN A 480 -27.69 3.53 7.98
CA ASN A 480 -28.94 3.11 7.33
C ASN A 480 -28.74 2.91 5.81
N PHE A 481 -28.64 1.65 5.38
CA PHE A 481 -28.57 1.26 3.97
C PHE A 481 -29.97 1.15 3.35
N SER A 482 -30.04 1.27 2.02
CA SER A 482 -31.30 1.15 1.27
C SER A 482 -31.83 -0.29 1.21
N THR A 483 -33.14 -0.43 0.98
CA THR A 483 -33.78 -1.76 0.80
C THR A 483 -33.06 -2.58 -0.28
N GLN A 484 -32.69 -1.95 -1.40
CA GLN A 484 -31.99 -2.61 -2.50
C GLN A 484 -30.62 -3.16 -2.07
N ALA A 485 -29.85 -2.40 -1.27
CA ALA A 485 -28.58 -2.88 -0.74
C ALA A 485 -28.79 -4.04 0.24
N GLY A 486 -29.83 -3.96 1.07
CA GLY A 486 -30.22 -5.02 1.99
C GLY A 486 -30.65 -6.32 1.30
N GLU A 487 -31.36 -6.23 0.17
CA GLU A 487 -31.74 -7.37 -0.68
C GLU A 487 -30.52 -8.01 -1.33
N LYS A 488 -29.60 -7.21 -1.88
CA LYS A 488 -28.33 -7.71 -2.44
C LYS A 488 -27.53 -8.53 -1.43
N VAL A 489 -27.46 -8.11 -0.16
CA VAL A 489 -26.79 -8.90 0.87
C VAL A 489 -27.58 -10.17 1.21
N ALA A 490 -28.92 -10.10 1.25
CA ALA A 490 -29.76 -11.27 1.50
C ALA A 490 -29.56 -12.37 0.45
N GLU A 491 -29.45 -11.98 -0.82
CA GLU A 491 -29.23 -12.88 -1.96
C GLU A 491 -27.90 -13.64 -1.89
N LEU A 492 -26.90 -13.10 -1.18
CA LEU A 492 -25.62 -13.79 -0.97
C LEU A 492 -25.71 -14.97 0.00
N GLN A 493 -26.80 -15.09 0.77
CA GLN A 493 -27.05 -16.17 1.72
C GLN A 493 -25.89 -16.40 2.71
N LEU A 494 -25.25 -15.30 3.14
CA LEU A 494 -24.10 -15.35 4.04
C LEU A 494 -24.53 -15.68 5.47
N PRO A 495 -23.69 -16.41 6.24
CA PRO A 495 -23.95 -16.66 7.65
C PRO A 495 -23.89 -15.36 8.47
N GLN A 496 -24.61 -15.32 9.58
CA GLN A 496 -24.54 -14.20 10.52
C GLN A 496 -23.19 -14.18 11.27
N PRO A 497 -22.68 -13.00 11.67
CA PRO A 497 -21.52 -12.93 12.54
C PRO A 497 -21.71 -13.70 13.84
N GLY A 498 -20.71 -14.49 14.23
CA GLY A 498 -20.78 -15.35 15.41
C GLY A 498 -21.52 -16.67 15.21
N ALA A 499 -22.12 -16.91 14.03
CA ALA A 499 -22.60 -18.25 13.68
C ALA A 499 -21.40 -19.21 13.56
N GLU A 500 -21.49 -20.36 14.22
CA GLU A 500 -20.44 -21.37 14.23
C GLU A 500 -20.24 -21.93 12.81
N GLN A 501 -19.18 -21.53 12.14
CA GLN A 501 -18.80 -22.09 10.84
C GLN A 501 -17.99 -23.36 11.09
N ALA A 502 -18.57 -24.54 10.85
CA ALA A 502 -17.79 -25.75 10.74
C ALA A 502 -16.75 -25.55 9.60
N PRO A 503 -15.45 -25.83 9.83
CA PRO A 503 -14.44 -25.64 8.80
C PRO A 503 -14.78 -26.49 7.57
N GLN A 504 -14.97 -25.83 6.43
CA GLN A 504 -15.03 -26.47 5.12
C GLN A 504 -13.61 -26.73 4.65
N ILE A 505 -13.15 -27.97 4.76
CA ILE A 505 -11.86 -28.41 4.19
C ILE A 505 -12.15 -29.11 2.87
N SER A 506 -11.73 -28.51 1.76
CA SER A 506 -11.70 -29.17 0.45
C SER A 506 -10.36 -29.87 0.27
N LEU A 507 -10.36 -31.20 0.21
CA LEU A 507 -9.17 -32.01 -0.08
C LEU A 507 -9.26 -32.56 -1.50
N SER A 508 -8.25 -32.28 -2.33
CA SER A 508 -8.08 -33.00 -3.60
C SER A 508 -7.40 -34.35 -3.32
N ARG A 509 -7.97 -35.43 -3.89
CA ARG A 509 -7.55 -36.82 -3.59
C ARG A 509 -6.11 -37.10 -4.00
N ASP A 510 -5.60 -36.33 -4.95
CA ASP A 510 -4.26 -36.35 -5.52
C ASP A 510 -3.19 -35.71 -4.62
N LYS A 511 -3.57 -35.09 -3.49
CA LYS A 511 -2.66 -34.48 -2.51
C LYS A 511 -2.78 -35.02 -1.07
N ILE A 512 -3.60 -36.05 -0.83
CA ILE A 512 -3.71 -36.65 0.51
C ILE A 512 -2.60 -37.68 0.69
N ILE A 513 -1.49 -37.28 1.33
CA ILE A 513 -0.56 -38.23 1.95
C ILE A 513 -1.13 -38.59 3.31
N ALA A 514 -1.41 -39.87 3.54
CA ALA A 514 -1.85 -40.36 4.84
C ALA A 514 -0.76 -40.05 5.89
N VAL A 515 -1.03 -39.12 6.80
CA VAL A 515 -0.16 -38.82 7.94
C VAL A 515 -0.60 -39.73 9.09
N ALA A 516 0.27 -40.64 9.50
CA ALA A 516 0.04 -41.40 10.73
C ALA A 516 -0.05 -40.43 11.92
N THR A 517 -1.09 -40.54 12.73
CA THR A 517 -1.27 -39.71 13.92
C THR A 517 -0.45 -40.27 15.07
N ASN A 518 0.61 -39.56 15.48
CA ASN A 518 1.21 -39.77 16.78
C ASN A 518 0.38 -39.05 17.86
N ASN A 519 -0.32 -39.86 18.65
CA ASN A 519 -0.69 -39.72 20.06
C ASN A 519 -1.38 -38.49 20.66
N TYR A 520 -1.80 -37.47 19.91
CA TYR A 520 -2.82 -36.54 20.39
C TYR A 520 -3.67 -36.04 19.22
N GLY A 521 -4.80 -36.68 18.93
CA GLY A 521 -5.62 -36.31 17.78
C GLY A 521 -7.11 -36.62 17.98
N TYR A 522 -7.93 -35.61 17.71
CA TYR A 522 -9.39 -35.71 17.61
C TYR A 522 -9.79 -36.70 16.51
N GLY A 523 -10.72 -37.60 16.82
CA GLY A 523 -11.32 -38.52 15.85
C GLY A 523 -12.58 -37.90 15.24
N TYR A 524 -12.73 -38.04 13.92
CA TYR A 524 -13.93 -37.60 13.22
C TYR A 524 -14.47 -38.73 12.32
N GLN A 525 -15.80 -38.86 12.24
CA GLN A 525 -16.45 -39.88 11.41
C GLN A 525 -16.66 -39.35 9.99
N VAL A 526 -16.11 -40.05 8.99
CA VAL A 526 -16.28 -39.72 7.57
C VAL A 526 -17.45 -40.53 7.02
N THR A 527 -18.48 -39.86 6.50
CA THR A 527 -19.53 -40.49 5.69
C THR A 527 -19.39 -39.98 4.26
N ALA A 528 -19.04 -40.85 3.31
CA ALA A 528 -18.96 -40.51 1.90
C ALA A 528 -20.07 -41.25 1.13
N SER A 529 -20.89 -40.54 0.35
CA SER A 529 -21.73 -41.17 -0.67
C SER A 529 -20.85 -41.56 -1.85
N SER A 530 -21.07 -42.76 -2.39
CA SER A 530 -20.17 -43.39 -3.36
C SER A 530 -20.45 -43.00 -4.82
N ASP A 531 -20.93 -41.81 -5.10
CA ASP A 531 -21.11 -41.31 -6.47
C ASP A 531 -19.99 -40.31 -6.85
N GLN A 532 -19.38 -40.61 -7.99
CA GLN A 532 -18.07 -40.10 -8.39
C GLN A 532 -18.19 -38.73 -9.04
N ASN A 533 -17.91 -37.69 -8.25
CA ASN A 533 -17.18 -36.44 -8.55
C ASN A 533 -17.60 -35.43 -7.47
N ASP A 534 -16.64 -34.84 -6.78
CA ASP A 534 -16.81 -33.87 -5.67
C ASP A 534 -17.58 -34.42 -4.44
N VAL A 535 -16.84 -35.02 -3.50
CA VAL A 535 -17.39 -35.42 -2.19
C VAL A 535 -17.29 -34.24 -1.22
N ASN A 536 -18.43 -33.65 -0.87
CA ASN A 536 -18.52 -32.67 0.20
C ASN A 536 -18.55 -33.38 1.55
N TYR A 537 -17.53 -33.14 2.38
CA TYR A 537 -17.48 -33.66 3.75
C TYR A 537 -18.08 -32.64 4.71
N GLN A 538 -19.07 -33.06 5.50
CA GLN A 538 -19.55 -32.30 6.66
C GLN A 538 -19.00 -32.93 7.93
N TRP A 539 -18.29 -32.14 8.72
CA TRP A 539 -17.78 -32.56 10.02
C TRP A 539 -18.69 -32.01 11.11
N LYS A 540 -19.06 -32.88 12.06
CA LYS A 540 -19.79 -32.51 13.27
C LYS A 540 -18.96 -32.95 14.48
N ARG A 541 -18.70 -32.03 15.40
CA ARG A 541 -18.15 -32.37 16.71
C ARG A 541 -19.19 -33.19 17.48
N MET A 542 -18.80 -34.35 17.99
CA MET A 542 -19.59 -35.05 18.99
C MET A 542 -19.10 -34.60 20.36
N ASP A 543 -20.00 -34.07 21.19
CA ASP A 543 -19.69 -33.87 22.61
C ASP A 543 -19.85 -35.21 23.35
N GLY A 544 -18.87 -35.51 24.20
CA GLY A 544 -18.87 -36.70 25.06
C GLY A 544 -17.92 -37.80 24.59
N ASP A 545 -16.70 -37.78 25.13
CA ASP A 545 -16.04 -38.92 25.79
C ASP A 545 -14.51 -38.80 25.66
N ASP A 546 -13.89 -38.33 26.75
CA ASP A 546 -12.46 -38.47 26.98
C ASP A 546 -12.17 -39.94 27.30
N ALA A 547 -11.73 -40.66 26.26
CA ALA A 547 -11.19 -42.03 26.22
C ALA A 547 -12.14 -43.19 25.89
N PHE A 548 -11.73 -44.00 24.90
CA PHE A 548 -12.21 -45.36 24.69
C PHE A 548 -11.06 -46.36 24.58
N THR A 549 -11.18 -47.47 25.30
CA THR A 549 -10.29 -48.63 25.27
C THR A 549 -10.66 -49.57 24.11
N PRO A 550 -9.72 -50.17 23.37
CA PRO A 550 -10.04 -50.95 22.17
C PRO A 550 -10.64 -52.33 22.51
N LYS A 551 -11.76 -52.69 21.87
CA LYS A 551 -12.24 -54.08 21.79
C LYS A 551 -11.57 -54.78 20.60
N LEU A 552 -10.91 -55.90 20.88
CA LEU A 552 -10.28 -56.80 19.93
C LEU A 552 -11.28 -57.42 18.92
N PRO A 553 -10.80 -57.89 17.75
CA PRO A 553 -11.66 -58.34 16.65
C PRO A 553 -12.26 -59.73 16.91
N ILE A 554 -13.53 -59.90 16.56
CA ILE A 554 -14.14 -61.23 16.38
C ILE A 554 -13.96 -61.61 14.91
N ALA A 555 -13.27 -62.73 14.69
CA ALA A 555 -13.08 -63.34 13.38
C ALA A 555 -14.43 -63.77 12.76
N ARG A 556 -14.55 -63.56 11.46
CA ARG A 556 -15.65 -64.05 10.62
C ARG A 556 -15.54 -65.57 10.39
N PRO A 557 -16.65 -66.20 10.00
CA PRO A 557 -16.72 -66.91 8.73
C PRO A 557 -17.23 -66.00 7.60
#